data_AF-A0A7S1PWJ8-F1
#
_entry.id   AF-A0A7S1PWJ8-F1
#
_cell.length_a   1.000
_cell.length_b   1.000
_cell.length_c   1.000
_cell.angle_alpha   90.00
_cell.angle_beta   90.00
_cell.angle_gamma   90.00
#
_symmetry.space_group_name_H-M   'P 1'
#
loop_
_entity.id
_entity.type
_entity.pdbx_description
1 polymer ?
#
loop_
_entity_poly.entity_id
_entity_poly.type
_entity_poly.pdbx_seq_one_letter_code
_entity_poly.pdbx_strand_id
1 'polypeptide(L)'
;MSTDQLTGSASEGGSMRQVTMDFGDGIYEGEVVGDNIMHGHGKMTMENGDMYIGEFRNDAFHGRGTYKWADGDEYTGDYQHDKQHGQGRLIDAIGTYSGAWFEDQRNGAGKQVYKNGEVYDGEWLNNAKHGRGKHTMASGASYEGEWVRDKHHGTGISRNAEGEVYEGEFLNHQPHGRGTYK
;
A
#
# COMPACT_ATOMS: atom_id res chain seq x y z
N MET A 1 -46.72 -25.97 -16.02
CA MET A 1 -45.59 -25.08 -16.33
C MET A 1 -44.79 -24.99 -15.03
N SER A 2 -43.92 -25.95 -14.67
CA SER A 2 -42.65 -26.34 -15.31
C SER A 2 -41.82 -25.09 -15.63
N THR A 3 -40.65 -24.82 -15.06
CA THR A 3 -39.66 -25.68 -14.35
C THR A 3 -38.74 -24.82 -13.49
N ASP A 4 -38.25 -25.37 -12.37
CA ASP A 4 -36.96 -25.04 -11.72
C ASP A 4 -35.84 -24.83 -12.74
N GLN A 5 -34.79 -24.06 -12.37
CA GLN A 5 -33.34 -24.33 -12.58
C GLN A 5 -32.53 -23.28 -11.78
N LEU A 6 -31.97 -23.67 -10.64
CA LEU A 6 -30.59 -24.16 -10.45
C LEU A 6 -29.55 -23.03 -10.28
N THR A 7 -29.23 -22.76 -9.01
CA THR A 7 -27.96 -22.20 -8.57
C THR A 7 -26.84 -23.17 -8.95
N GLY A 8 -26.21 -22.95 -10.08
CA GLY A 8 -25.02 -23.67 -10.51
C GLY A 8 -23.77 -23.01 -9.97
N SER A 9 -23.13 -23.63 -8.97
CA SER A 9 -21.72 -23.44 -8.69
C SER A 9 -20.95 -23.94 -9.92
N ALA A 10 -20.49 -23.03 -10.78
CA ALA A 10 -19.63 -23.39 -11.89
C ALA A 10 -18.31 -23.93 -11.32
N SER A 11 -18.01 -25.16 -11.71
CA SER A 11 -16.82 -25.92 -11.36
C SER A 11 -15.53 -25.17 -11.67
N GLU A 12 -14.66 -25.03 -10.66
CA GLU A 12 -13.23 -24.69 -10.78
C GLU A 12 -12.44 -25.82 -11.49
N GLY A 13 -12.78 -26.11 -12.74
CA GLY A 13 -12.31 -27.30 -13.47
C GLY A 13 -11.88 -27.05 -14.91
N GLY A 14 -11.56 -25.80 -15.28
CA GLY A 14 -10.89 -25.53 -16.55
C GLY A 14 -9.39 -25.81 -16.42
N SER A 15 -8.81 -26.55 -17.37
CA SER A 15 -7.35 -26.65 -17.45
C SER A 15 -6.76 -25.26 -17.68
N MET A 16 -5.79 -24.87 -16.85
CA MET A 16 -4.98 -23.69 -17.09
C MET A 16 -4.26 -23.83 -18.43
N ARG A 17 -4.15 -22.73 -19.18
CA ARG A 17 -3.44 -22.66 -20.47
C ARG A 17 -2.59 -21.39 -20.51
N GLN A 18 -1.41 -21.46 -21.13
CA GLN A 18 -0.59 -20.29 -21.40
C GLN A 18 -1.04 -19.62 -22.70
N VAL A 19 -1.19 -18.30 -22.69
CA VAL A 19 -1.61 -17.51 -23.86
C VAL A 19 -0.88 -16.17 -23.92
N THR A 20 -0.89 -15.59 -25.12
CA THR A 20 -0.67 -14.16 -25.33
C THR A 20 -1.98 -13.57 -25.86
N MET A 21 -2.51 -12.54 -25.21
CA MET A 21 -3.74 -11.86 -25.60
C MET A 21 -3.44 -10.38 -25.82
N ASP A 22 -3.92 -9.84 -26.94
CA ASP A 22 -3.87 -8.43 -27.27
C ASP A 22 -5.27 -7.84 -27.10
N PHE A 23 -5.42 -6.89 -26.18
CA PHE A 23 -6.68 -6.22 -25.87
C PHE A 23 -6.83 -4.87 -26.58
N GLY A 24 -5.82 -4.45 -27.35
CA GLY A 24 -5.77 -3.15 -28.00
C GLY A 24 -5.27 -2.02 -27.10
N ASP A 25 -5.46 -2.09 -25.79
CA ASP A 25 -4.90 -1.16 -24.78
C ASP A 25 -3.76 -1.78 -23.96
N GLY A 26 -3.49 -3.07 -24.16
CA GLY A 26 -2.40 -3.79 -23.53
C GLY A 26 -2.26 -5.23 -24.03
N ILE A 27 -1.12 -5.83 -23.72
CA ILE A 27 -0.79 -7.22 -24.03
C ILE A 27 -0.65 -7.98 -22.71
N TYR A 28 -1.43 -9.07 -22.60
CA TYR A 28 -1.30 -10.05 -21.54
C TYR A 28 -0.52 -11.27 -22.00
N GLU A 29 0.44 -11.71 -21.19
CA GLU A 29 1.19 -12.94 -21.37
C GLU A 29 1.08 -13.74 -20.07
N GLY A 30 0.37 -14.87 -20.09
CA GLY A 30 0.19 -15.65 -18.86
C GLY A 30 -0.87 -16.73 -18.92
N GLU A 31 -1.22 -17.20 -17.73
CA GLU A 31 -2.15 -18.28 -17.53
C GLU A 31 -3.61 -17.84 -17.64
N VAL A 32 -4.43 -18.65 -18.32
CA VAL A 32 -5.88 -18.45 -18.41
C VAL A 32 -6.64 -19.74 -18.12
N VAL A 33 -7.88 -19.59 -17.68
CA VAL A 33 -8.84 -20.67 -17.47
C VAL A 33 -10.09 -20.45 -18.32
N GLY A 34 -10.74 -21.54 -18.75
CA GLY A 34 -12.01 -21.48 -19.49
C GLY A 34 -11.90 -20.65 -20.78
N ASP A 35 -12.80 -19.67 -20.92
CA ASP A 35 -12.93 -18.76 -22.08
C ASP A 35 -11.88 -17.64 -22.08
N ASN A 36 -10.61 -18.00 -21.84
CA ASN A 36 -9.46 -17.10 -21.75
C ASN A 36 -9.52 -16.08 -20.60
N ILE A 37 -10.13 -16.46 -19.48
CA ILE A 37 -10.17 -15.65 -18.26
C ILE A 37 -8.78 -15.67 -17.61
N MET A 38 -8.15 -14.52 -17.40
CA MET A 38 -6.84 -14.41 -16.77
C MET A 38 -6.90 -14.93 -15.33
N HIS A 39 -6.00 -15.87 -15.02
CA HIS A 39 -5.97 -16.56 -13.73
C HIS A 39 -4.57 -17.12 -13.49
N GLY A 40 -4.10 -17.21 -12.25
CA GLY A 40 -2.74 -17.70 -11.98
C GLY A 40 -1.70 -16.63 -12.30
N HIS A 41 -0.54 -17.00 -12.81
CA HIS A 41 0.54 -16.02 -13.03
C HIS A 41 0.52 -15.43 -14.44
N GLY A 42 0.76 -14.12 -14.54
CA GLY A 42 0.89 -13.45 -15.82
C GLY A 42 1.59 -12.10 -15.75
N LYS A 43 1.76 -11.51 -16.93
CA LYS A 43 2.30 -10.19 -17.16
C LYS A 43 1.36 -9.41 -18.06
N MET A 44 0.89 -8.26 -17.59
CA MET A 44 0.14 -7.28 -18.38
C MET A 44 1.07 -6.11 -18.70
N THR A 45 1.19 -5.75 -19.97
CA THR A 45 1.93 -4.57 -20.44
C THR A 45 0.96 -3.64 -21.15
N MET A 46 0.70 -2.47 -20.59
CA MET A 46 -0.24 -1.49 -21.11
C MET A 46 0.41 -0.60 -22.18
N GLU A 47 -0.37 -0.03 -23.10
CA GLU A 47 0.15 0.90 -24.13
C GLU A 47 0.79 2.16 -23.54
N ASN A 48 0.33 2.61 -22.37
CA ASN A 48 0.88 3.78 -21.68
C ASN A 48 2.27 3.51 -21.05
N GLY A 49 2.77 2.27 -21.09
CA GLY A 49 4.04 1.86 -20.52
C GLY A 49 3.93 1.25 -19.12
N ASP A 50 2.75 1.28 -18.50
CA ASP A 50 2.52 0.62 -17.21
C ASP A 50 2.61 -0.91 -17.37
N MET A 51 3.05 -1.58 -16.31
CA MET A 51 3.23 -3.02 -16.32
C MET A 51 2.83 -3.63 -14.98
N TYR A 52 2.08 -4.72 -15.03
CA TYR A 52 1.84 -5.60 -13.89
C TYR A 52 2.42 -6.98 -14.14
N ILE A 53 3.14 -7.52 -13.17
CA ILE A 53 3.62 -8.91 -13.16
C ILE A 53 3.21 -9.52 -11.83
N GLY A 54 2.38 -10.55 -11.86
CA GLY A 54 1.89 -11.15 -10.62
C GLY A 54 0.81 -12.17 -10.83
N GLU A 55 0.10 -12.42 -9.76
CA GLU A 55 -1.07 -13.29 -9.73
C GLU A 55 -2.33 -12.56 -10.26
N PHE A 56 -3.17 -13.31 -10.94
CA PHE A 56 -4.46 -12.92 -11.47
C PHE A 56 -5.52 -13.89 -10.95
N ARG A 57 -6.74 -13.38 -10.75
CA ARG A 57 -7.90 -14.20 -10.46
C ARG A 57 -9.13 -13.56 -11.09
N ASN A 58 -9.71 -14.26 -12.07
CA ASN A 58 -10.93 -13.84 -12.75
C ASN A 58 -10.78 -12.45 -13.37
N ASP A 59 -9.75 -12.30 -14.21
CA ASP A 59 -9.38 -11.06 -14.92
C ASP A 59 -8.85 -9.91 -14.03
N ALA A 60 -8.83 -10.07 -12.71
CA ALA A 60 -8.33 -9.05 -11.79
C ALA A 60 -6.93 -9.37 -11.26
N PHE A 61 -6.13 -8.35 -10.95
CA PHE A 61 -4.92 -8.50 -10.14
C PHE A 61 -5.31 -9.01 -8.75
N HIS A 62 -4.59 -10.03 -8.29
CA HIS A 62 -4.88 -10.71 -7.03
C HIS A 62 -3.58 -11.31 -6.47
N GLY A 63 -3.56 -11.72 -5.20
CA GLY A 63 -2.39 -12.40 -4.63
C GLY A 63 -1.16 -11.48 -4.64
N ARG A 64 0.03 -12.01 -4.89
CA ARG A 64 1.25 -11.19 -4.94
C ARG A 64 1.55 -10.70 -6.35
N GLY A 65 1.96 -9.44 -6.45
CA GLY A 65 2.38 -8.86 -7.71
C GLY A 65 3.25 -7.62 -7.56
N THR A 66 3.84 -7.22 -8.68
CA THR A 66 4.57 -5.97 -8.86
C THR A 66 3.90 -5.17 -9.95
N TYR A 67 3.51 -3.94 -9.64
CA TYR A 67 3.06 -2.95 -10.61
C TYR A 67 4.16 -1.90 -10.76
N LYS A 68 4.55 -1.62 -12.00
CA LYS A 68 5.49 -0.56 -12.37
C LYS A 68 4.73 0.45 -13.21
N TRP A 69 4.71 1.69 -12.75
CA TRP A 69 4.16 2.80 -13.53
C TRP A 69 5.20 3.29 -14.53
N ALA A 70 4.74 3.85 -15.65
CA ALA A 70 5.59 4.37 -16.71
C ALA A 70 6.50 5.53 -16.25
N ASP A 71 6.12 6.24 -15.18
CA ASP A 71 6.92 7.30 -14.56
C ASP A 71 8.06 6.77 -13.66
N GLY A 72 8.11 5.45 -13.44
CA GLY A 72 9.14 4.76 -12.68
C GLY A 72 8.75 4.44 -11.24
N ASP A 73 7.56 4.83 -10.79
CA ASP A 73 7.04 4.38 -9.50
C ASP A 73 6.84 2.85 -9.54
N GLU A 74 6.96 2.19 -8.38
CA GLU A 74 6.82 0.73 -8.28
C GLU A 74 6.16 0.32 -6.98
N TYR A 75 5.10 -0.49 -7.06
CA TYR A 75 4.50 -1.19 -5.94
C TYR A 75 4.78 -2.68 -6.06
N THR A 76 5.27 -3.29 -4.99
CA THR A 76 5.36 -4.75 -4.85
C THR A 76 4.68 -5.17 -3.56
N GLY A 77 3.66 -6.02 -3.65
CA GLY A 77 2.88 -6.43 -2.48
C GLY A 77 1.67 -7.28 -2.83
N ASP A 78 0.75 -7.37 -1.87
CA ASP A 78 -0.50 -8.09 -2.07
C ASP A 78 -1.52 -7.21 -2.83
N TYR A 79 -2.37 -7.89 -3.60
CA TYR A 79 -3.47 -7.36 -4.38
C TYR A 79 -4.76 -8.12 -4.08
N GLN A 80 -5.88 -7.40 -4.11
CA GLN A 80 -7.21 -7.98 -4.04
C GLN A 80 -8.16 -7.20 -4.94
N HIS A 81 -8.62 -7.84 -6.02
CA HIS A 81 -9.55 -7.25 -7.00
C HIS A 81 -9.03 -5.93 -7.55
N ASP A 82 -7.85 -5.98 -8.17
CA ASP A 82 -7.15 -4.84 -8.78
C ASP A 82 -6.59 -3.79 -7.82
N LYS A 83 -6.91 -3.89 -6.53
CA LYS A 83 -6.45 -2.94 -5.51
C LYS A 83 -5.26 -3.46 -4.72
N GLN A 84 -4.35 -2.56 -4.37
CA GLN A 84 -3.30 -2.82 -3.38
C GLN A 84 -3.95 -3.14 -2.03
N HIS A 85 -3.51 -4.23 -1.42
CA HIS A 85 -4.07 -4.75 -0.19
C HIS A 85 -2.98 -5.42 0.64
N GLY A 86 -3.28 -5.80 1.89
CA GLY A 86 -2.38 -6.63 2.70
C GLY A 86 -1.07 -5.92 3.01
N GLN A 87 0.07 -6.54 2.71
CA GLN A 87 1.40 -5.95 2.88
C GLN A 87 2.01 -5.57 1.55
N GLY A 88 2.67 -4.42 1.49
CA GLY A 88 3.30 -3.96 0.26
C GLY A 88 4.36 -2.91 0.47
N ARG A 89 5.21 -2.76 -0.54
CA ARG A 89 6.24 -1.74 -0.63
C ARG A 89 6.01 -0.88 -1.87
N LEU A 90 5.82 0.42 -1.67
CA LEU A 90 5.78 1.43 -2.72
C LEU A 90 7.09 2.20 -2.75
N ILE A 91 7.68 2.35 -3.93
CA ILE A 91 8.81 3.25 -4.21
C ILE A 91 8.29 4.29 -5.19
N ASP A 92 8.35 5.56 -4.81
CA ASP A 92 7.79 6.65 -5.61
C ASP A 92 8.68 7.91 -5.60
N ALA A 93 8.13 9.01 -6.12
CA ALA A 93 8.74 10.33 -6.06
C ALA A 93 9.06 10.81 -4.62
N ILE A 94 8.27 10.40 -3.62
CA ILE A 94 8.35 10.83 -2.21
C ILE A 94 9.43 10.03 -1.45
N GLY A 95 9.51 8.73 -1.70
CA GLY A 95 10.47 7.83 -1.05
C GLY A 95 10.04 6.37 -1.12
N THR A 96 10.22 5.65 -0.02
CA THR A 96 9.82 4.25 0.11
C THR A 96 8.88 4.06 1.28
N TYR A 97 7.66 3.60 1.00
CA TYR A 97 6.75 3.10 2.01
C TYR A 97 6.81 1.58 2.06
N SER A 98 6.89 1.00 3.24
CA SER A 98 6.68 -0.44 3.48
C SER A 98 5.67 -0.61 4.60
N GLY A 99 4.57 -1.31 4.35
CA GLY A 99 3.56 -1.52 5.40
C GLY A 99 2.24 -2.06 4.89
N ALA A 100 1.24 -1.88 5.73
CA ALA A 100 -0.12 -2.35 5.48
C ALA A 100 -0.89 -1.45 4.51
N TRP A 101 -1.68 -2.09 3.66
CA TRP A 101 -2.54 -1.49 2.64
C TRP A 101 -3.96 -2.05 2.73
N PHE A 102 -4.94 -1.19 2.47
CA PHE A 102 -6.34 -1.56 2.35
C PHE A 102 -6.98 -0.70 1.27
N GLU A 103 -7.44 -1.33 0.19
CA GLU A 103 -8.10 -0.68 -0.94
C GLU A 103 -7.34 0.55 -1.48
N ASP A 104 -6.08 0.33 -1.90
CA ASP A 104 -5.18 1.37 -2.46
C ASP A 104 -4.76 2.46 -1.47
N GLN A 105 -4.99 2.26 -0.17
CA GLN A 105 -4.62 3.20 0.87
C GLN A 105 -3.72 2.57 1.91
N ARG A 106 -2.68 3.30 2.32
CA ARG A 106 -1.88 2.97 3.51
C ARG A 106 -2.81 2.96 4.71
N ASN A 107 -2.90 1.80 5.38
CA ASN A 107 -3.85 1.57 6.45
C ASN A 107 -3.32 0.49 7.38
N GLY A 108 -3.08 0.82 8.66
CA GLY A 108 -2.39 -0.02 9.63
C GLY A 108 -0.93 0.36 9.84
N ALA A 109 -0.10 -0.56 10.31
CA ALA A 109 1.31 -0.30 10.59
C ALA A 109 2.13 -0.13 9.30
N GLY A 110 3.03 0.85 9.27
CA GLY A 110 3.91 1.07 8.12
C GLY A 110 5.03 2.07 8.38
N LYS A 111 6.10 1.93 7.60
CA LYS A 111 7.29 2.78 7.64
C LYS A 111 7.46 3.52 6.33
N GLN A 112 7.53 4.84 6.39
CA GLN A 112 7.90 5.71 5.29
C GLN A 112 9.34 6.19 5.50
N VAL A 113 10.21 5.90 4.54
CA VAL A 113 11.53 6.52 4.41
C VAL A 113 11.43 7.55 3.28
N TYR A 114 11.66 8.82 3.59
CA TYR A 114 11.56 9.91 2.63
C TYR A 114 12.91 10.12 1.92
N LYS A 115 12.90 10.61 0.67
CA LYS A 115 14.14 10.87 -0.08
C LYS A 115 15.06 11.90 0.59
N ASN A 116 14.51 12.79 1.41
CA ASN A 116 15.28 13.76 2.17
C ASN A 116 15.92 13.19 3.46
N GLY A 117 15.76 11.89 3.72
CA GLY A 117 16.32 11.20 4.88
C GLY A 117 15.40 11.18 6.11
N GLU A 118 14.24 11.83 6.06
CA GLU A 118 13.25 11.69 7.12
C GLU A 118 12.69 10.28 7.17
N VAL A 119 12.23 9.85 8.35
CA VAL A 119 11.61 8.54 8.55
C VAL A 119 10.38 8.68 9.43
N TYR A 120 9.25 8.16 9.00
CA TYR A 120 8.11 7.88 9.86
C TYR A 120 7.94 6.37 10.03
N ASP A 121 7.77 5.92 11.26
CA ASP A 121 7.47 4.54 11.61
C ASP A 121 6.29 4.53 12.59
N GLY A 122 5.13 4.03 12.14
CA GLY A 122 3.93 4.08 12.96
C GLY A 122 2.68 3.65 12.22
N GLU A 123 1.55 4.00 12.80
CA GLU A 123 0.23 3.68 12.26
C GLU A 123 -0.19 4.68 11.18
N TRP A 124 -0.99 4.19 10.23
CA TRP A 124 -1.55 4.91 9.09
C TRP A 124 -3.05 4.65 9.01
N LEU A 125 -3.80 5.65 8.58
CA LEU A 125 -5.22 5.52 8.29
C LEU A 125 -5.54 6.37 7.06
N ASN A 126 -6.03 5.72 6.01
CA ASN A 126 -6.42 6.36 4.74
C ASN A 126 -5.34 7.31 4.21
N ASN A 127 -4.11 6.79 4.07
CA ASN A 127 -2.93 7.52 3.60
C ASN A 127 -2.36 8.61 4.53
N ALA A 128 -2.91 8.82 5.73
CA ALA A 128 -2.41 9.79 6.70
C ALA A 128 -1.78 9.10 7.92
N LYS A 129 -0.75 9.71 8.52
CA LYS A 129 -0.21 9.27 9.81
C LYS A 129 -1.31 9.39 10.87
N HIS A 130 -1.53 8.32 11.61
CA HIS A 130 -2.62 8.22 12.59
C HIS A 130 -2.20 7.28 13.72
N GLY A 131 -2.82 7.35 14.89
CA GLY A 131 -2.50 6.43 15.99
C GLY A 131 -1.11 6.72 16.58
N ARG A 132 -0.32 5.70 16.89
CA ARG A 132 1.03 5.89 17.45
C ARG A 132 2.11 5.80 16.38
N GLY A 133 3.12 6.65 16.50
CA GLY A 133 4.25 6.62 15.59
C GLY A 133 5.40 7.52 16.00
N LYS A 134 6.56 7.26 15.38
CA LYS A 134 7.78 8.03 15.52
C LYS A 134 8.15 8.66 14.19
N HIS A 135 8.30 9.99 14.17
CA HIS A 135 8.86 10.73 13.05
C HIS A 135 10.26 11.22 13.42
N THR A 136 11.25 10.92 12.58
CA THR A 136 12.63 11.37 12.72
C THR A 136 12.93 12.28 11.53
N MET A 137 13.30 13.52 11.82
CA MET A 137 13.70 14.53 10.84
C MET A 137 15.11 14.26 10.33
N ALA A 138 15.45 14.79 9.15
CA ALA A 138 16.80 14.69 8.59
C ALA A 138 17.88 15.32 9.49
N SER A 139 17.50 16.27 10.35
CA SER A 139 18.38 16.88 11.37
C SER A 139 18.68 15.98 12.57
N GLY A 140 17.99 14.84 12.70
CA GLY A 140 18.06 13.97 13.89
C GLY A 140 17.04 14.31 14.97
N ALA A 141 16.35 15.46 14.89
CA ALA A 141 15.21 15.75 15.74
C ALA A 141 14.10 14.70 15.54
N SER A 142 13.32 14.41 16.57
CA SER A 142 12.25 13.40 16.48
C SER A 142 11.05 13.73 17.35
N TYR A 143 9.91 13.19 16.95
CA TYR A 143 8.69 13.13 17.75
C TYR A 143 8.20 11.69 17.82
N GLU A 144 7.85 11.23 19.01
CA GLU A 144 7.28 9.91 19.27
C GLU A 144 6.03 10.07 20.14
N GLY A 145 4.87 9.72 19.61
CA GLY A 145 3.61 9.96 20.31
C GLY A 145 2.39 9.66 19.46
N GLU A 146 1.27 10.27 19.83
CA GLU A 146 0.01 10.08 19.11
C GLU A 146 -0.11 11.04 17.91
N TRP A 147 -0.83 10.59 16.89
CA TRP A 147 -1.02 11.23 15.60
C TRP A 147 -2.49 11.21 15.20
N VAL A 148 -2.99 12.33 14.69
CA VAL A 148 -4.32 12.42 14.09
C VAL A 148 -4.21 13.16 12.77
N ARG A 149 -4.32 12.42 11.66
CA ARG A 149 -4.29 12.94 10.29
C ARG A 149 -3.07 13.84 10.04
N ASP A 150 -1.89 13.21 10.14
CA ASP A 150 -0.57 13.84 9.94
C ASP A 150 -0.13 14.85 11.00
N LYS A 151 -0.92 15.04 12.07
CA LYS A 151 -0.59 15.99 13.13
C LYS A 151 -0.25 15.30 14.44
N HIS A 152 0.78 15.79 15.13
CA HIS A 152 1.04 15.38 16.51
C HIS A 152 -0.17 15.73 17.38
N HIS A 153 -0.58 14.78 18.20
CA HIS A 153 -1.74 14.87 19.08
C HIS A 153 -1.48 14.11 20.38
N GLY A 154 -2.31 14.32 21.39
CA GLY A 154 -2.28 13.52 22.62
C GLY A 154 -0.94 13.63 23.35
N THR A 155 -0.48 12.54 23.97
CA THR A 155 0.81 12.53 24.68
C THR A 155 1.96 12.16 23.74
N GLY A 156 3.11 12.84 23.88
CA GLY A 156 4.29 12.52 23.09
C GLY A 156 5.60 13.00 23.71
N ILE A 157 6.68 12.57 23.10
CA ILE A 157 8.07 12.92 23.42
C ILE A 157 8.68 13.55 22.17
N SER A 158 9.08 14.81 22.28
CA SER A 158 9.85 15.52 21.26
C SER A 158 11.32 15.58 21.70
N ARG A 159 12.24 15.34 20.78
CA ARG A 159 13.68 15.53 20.96
C ARG A 159 14.21 16.42 19.85
N ASN A 160 14.93 17.49 20.19
CA ASN A 160 15.59 18.31 19.18
C ASN A 160 16.93 17.70 18.72
N ALA A 161 17.63 18.36 17.80
CA ALA A 161 18.89 17.86 17.25
C ALA A 161 20.02 17.86 18.30
N GLU A 162 19.93 18.75 19.29
CA GLU A 162 20.87 18.90 20.40
C GLU A 162 20.63 17.87 21.52
N GLY A 163 19.53 17.12 21.46
CA GLY A 163 19.18 16.05 22.38
C GLY A 163 18.27 16.44 23.53
N GLU A 164 17.89 17.72 23.65
CA GLU A 164 16.92 18.21 24.64
C GLU A 164 15.57 17.53 24.43
N VAL A 165 14.94 17.11 25.53
CA VAL A 165 13.70 16.33 25.49
C VAL A 165 12.57 17.14 26.08
N TYR A 166 11.46 17.22 25.33
CA TYR A 166 10.17 17.65 25.86
C TYR A 166 9.24 16.43 25.91
N GLU A 167 8.65 16.20 27.08
CA GLU A 167 7.62 15.18 27.29
C GLU A 167 6.35 15.86 27.79
N GLY A 168 5.24 15.71 27.05
CA GLY A 168 4.00 16.41 27.37
C GLY A 168 2.87 16.14 26.39
N GLU A 169 1.81 16.93 26.51
CA GLU A 169 0.67 16.85 25.59
C GLU A 169 0.92 17.71 24.34
N PHE A 170 0.31 17.31 23.23
CA PHE A 170 0.40 17.98 21.94
C PHE A 170 -0.99 18.16 21.34
N LEU A 171 -1.21 19.31 20.72
CA LEU A 171 -2.41 19.59 19.93
C LEU A 171 -1.99 20.26 18.63
N ASN A 172 -2.20 19.57 17.51
CA ASN A 172 -1.88 20.07 16.16
C ASN A 172 -0.40 20.52 16.03
N HIS A 173 0.54 19.66 16.44
CA HIS A 173 2.00 19.90 16.48
C HIS A 173 2.53 20.80 17.59
N GLN A 174 1.66 21.52 18.31
CA GLN A 174 2.11 22.42 19.36
C GLN A 174 2.08 21.73 20.72
N PRO A 175 3.12 21.90 21.56
CA PRO A 175 3.04 21.59 22.98
C PRO A 175 1.78 22.21 23.59
N HIS A 176 1.02 21.39 24.31
CA HIS A 176 -0.21 21.76 24.97
C HIS A 176 -0.19 21.19 26.40
N GLY A 177 -1.06 21.71 27.27
CA GLY A 177 -1.22 21.16 28.61
C GLY A 177 0.06 21.18 29.45
N ARG A 178 0.31 20.08 30.16
CA ARG A 178 1.50 19.92 31.04
C ARG A 178 2.63 19.24 30.27
N GLY A 179 3.85 19.70 30.49
CA GLY A 179 5.05 19.02 29.98
C GLY A 179 6.29 19.35 30.78
N THR A 180 7.34 18.54 30.59
CA THR A 180 8.64 18.68 31.27
C THR A 180 9.75 18.71 30.24
N TYR A 181 10.70 19.63 30.40
CA TYR A 181 11.96 19.65 29.66
C TYR A 181 13.03 18.88 30.46
N LYS A 182 13.77 18.01 29.78
CA LYS A 182 14.86 17.19 30.34
C LYS A 182 16.11 17.32 29.50
#